data_AF-A0AAX6LGT7-F1
#
_entry.id   AF-A0AAX6LGT7-F1
#
_cell.length_a   1.000
_cell.length_b   1.000
_cell.length_c   1.000
_cell.angle_alpha   90.00
_cell.angle_beta   90.00
_cell.angle_gamma   90.00
#
_symmetry.space_group_name_H-M   'P 1'
#
loop_
_entity.id
_entity.type
_entity.pdbx_description
1 polymer ?
#
loop_
_entity_poly.entity_id
_entity_poly.type
_entity_poly.pdbx_seq_one_letter_code
_entity_poly.pdbx_strand_id
1 'polypeptide(L)'
;MYAVKTIDQEHKVLATGSEPELHRLVLSKYRRGQLPFPVVIEPIQAQSWDDKAYLASMRPDPETEEREQIKEIRRAHRAGKHTIRALTDETGYFTQRVSYLVHKYSMPLRNEYWRAEKYDNPNEVITGQTVELLGDKLGAPSQSIRQASYSNGIVCGYYISRVPKV
;
A
#
# COMPACT_ATOMS: atom_id res chain seq x y z
N MET A 1 -13.15 11.66 39.43
CA MET A 1 -14.53 11.13 39.41
C MET A 1 -14.77 10.53 38.04
N TYR A 2 -15.22 9.29 37.97
CA TYR A 2 -15.31 8.51 36.73
C TYR A 2 -16.76 8.24 36.35
N ALA A 3 -16.99 7.89 35.10
CA ALA A 3 -18.26 7.48 34.55
C ALA A 3 -18.10 6.18 33.77
N VAL A 4 -19.10 5.32 33.86
CA VAL A 4 -19.33 4.27 32.86
C VAL A 4 -20.10 4.91 31.71
N LYS A 5 -19.53 4.90 30.51
CA LYS A 5 -20.15 5.43 29.28
C LYS A 5 -20.34 4.32 28.27
N THR A 6 -21.36 4.44 27.41
CA THR A 6 -21.47 3.60 26.20
C THR A 6 -20.37 3.99 25.20
N ILE A 7 -19.90 3.04 24.39
CA ILE A 7 -18.90 3.26 23.32
C ILE A 7 -19.58 3.64 21.98
N ASP A 8 -20.88 3.95 22.00
CA ASP A 8 -21.62 4.43 20.83
C ASP A 8 -21.44 5.95 20.62
N GLN A 9 -21.96 6.46 19.50
CA GLN A 9 -21.86 7.89 19.15
C GLN A 9 -22.47 8.82 20.21
N GLU A 10 -23.38 8.32 21.05
CA GLU A 10 -24.05 9.12 22.09
C GLU A 10 -23.23 9.22 23.40
N HIS A 11 -22.22 8.35 23.61
CA HIS A 11 -21.37 8.31 24.82
C HIS A 11 -22.15 8.48 26.13
N LYS A 12 -23.31 7.83 26.21
CA LYS A 12 -24.29 8.02 27.27
C LYS A 12 -23.73 7.56 28.62
N VAL A 13 -23.80 8.43 29.61
CA VAL A 13 -23.39 8.12 30.99
C VAL A 13 -24.40 7.16 31.62
N LEU A 14 -23.93 5.98 32.03
CA LEU A 14 -24.75 4.94 32.65
C LEU A 14 -24.63 4.90 34.18
N ALA A 15 -23.47 5.30 34.71
CA ALA A 15 -23.19 5.39 36.15
C ALA A 15 -21.99 6.29 36.40
N THR A 16 -21.92 6.94 37.55
CA THR A 16 -20.76 7.74 38.01
C THR A 16 -20.31 7.27 39.38
N GLY A 17 -19.02 7.39 39.67
CA GLY A 17 -18.47 6.92 40.95
C GLY A 17 -16.94 6.93 40.99
N SER A 18 -16.38 6.22 41.97
CA SER A 18 -14.96 5.89 41.97
C SER A 18 -14.67 4.76 40.98
N GLU A 19 -13.46 4.75 40.42
CA GLU A 19 -13.04 3.73 39.45
C GLU A 19 -13.21 2.28 39.99
N PRO A 20 -12.82 1.95 41.24
CA PRO A 20 -13.03 0.60 41.78
C PRO A 20 -14.51 0.18 41.91
N GLU A 21 -15.39 1.11 42.26
CA GLU A 21 -16.83 0.86 42.38
C GLU A 21 -17.46 0.59 41.02
N LEU A 22 -17.07 1.38 40.01
CA LEU A 22 -17.55 1.22 38.64
C LEU A 22 -17.04 -0.08 38.01
N HIS A 23 -15.79 -0.49 38.27
CA HIS A 23 -15.29 -1.79 37.83
C HIS A 23 -16.09 -2.95 38.41
N ARG A 24 -16.42 -2.91 39.71
CA ARG A 24 -17.27 -3.93 40.36
C ARG A 24 -18.68 -3.95 39.76
N LEU A 25 -19.26 -2.77 39.53
CA LEU A 25 -20.58 -2.62 38.92
C LEU A 25 -20.60 -3.22 37.50
N VAL A 26 -19.65 -2.84 36.63
CA VAL A 26 -19.55 -3.34 35.26
C VAL A 26 -19.35 -4.86 35.25
N LEU A 27 -18.44 -5.39 36.06
CA LEU A 27 -18.20 -6.83 36.16
C LEU A 27 -19.45 -7.60 36.61
N SER A 28 -20.19 -7.08 37.59
CA SER A 28 -21.42 -7.70 38.07
C SER A 28 -22.52 -7.72 37.01
N LYS A 29 -22.67 -6.64 36.22
CA LYS A 29 -23.65 -6.56 35.13
C LYS A 29 -23.26 -7.43 33.94
N TYR A 30 -21.96 -7.51 33.63
CA TYR A 30 -21.44 -8.37 32.56
C TYR A 30 -21.73 -9.83 32.84
N ARG A 31 -21.43 -10.30 34.05
CA ARG A 31 -21.71 -11.68 34.49
C ARG A 31 -23.21 -12.04 34.46
N ARG A 32 -24.10 -11.05 34.52
CA ARG A 32 -25.56 -11.23 34.48
C ARG A 32 -26.14 -11.06 33.08
N GLY A 33 -25.32 -10.79 32.05
CA GLY A 33 -25.80 -10.49 30.69
C GLY A 33 -26.62 -9.21 30.59
N GLN A 34 -26.47 -8.29 31.54
CA GLN A 34 -27.29 -7.06 31.67
C GLN A 34 -26.61 -5.82 31.06
N LEU A 35 -25.56 -6.02 30.27
CA LEU A 35 -24.86 -4.94 29.56
C LEU A 35 -25.33 -4.92 28.10
N PRO A 36 -26.12 -3.91 27.70
CA PRO A 36 -26.71 -3.86 26.36
C PRO A 36 -25.71 -3.51 25.25
N PHE A 37 -24.57 -2.88 25.61
CA PHE A 37 -23.54 -2.42 24.68
C PHE A 37 -22.15 -2.54 25.34
N PRO A 38 -21.05 -2.55 24.56
CA PRO A 38 -19.72 -2.35 25.13
C PRO A 38 -19.65 -0.99 25.85
N VAL A 39 -19.08 -1.00 27.06
CA VAL A 39 -18.97 0.19 27.92
C VAL A 39 -17.52 0.46 28.29
N VAL A 40 -17.19 1.72 28.49
CA VAL A 40 -15.87 2.18 28.93
C VAL A 40 -15.98 2.90 30.28
N ILE A 41 -14.96 2.78 31.13
CA ILE A 41 -14.83 3.56 32.36
C ILE A 41 -13.82 4.66 32.09
N GLU A 42 -14.26 5.91 32.13
CA GLU A 42 -13.42 7.08 31.83
C GLU A 42 -13.70 8.22 32.81
N PRO A 43 -12.79 9.20 32.95
CA PRO A 43 -13.10 10.44 33.63
C PRO A 43 -14.37 11.08 33.07
N ILE A 44 -15.19 11.70 33.93
CA ILE A 44 -16.45 12.34 33.50
C ILE A 44 -16.20 13.35 32.36
N GLN A 45 -15.09 14.08 32.43
CA GLN A 45 -14.67 15.09 31.46
C GLN A 45 -14.04 14.53 30.17
N ALA A 46 -13.90 13.21 30.03
CA ALA A 46 -13.40 12.61 28.79
C ALA A 46 -14.35 12.94 27.63
N GLN A 47 -13.80 13.59 26.61
CA GLN A 47 -14.53 14.00 25.41
C GLN A 47 -14.86 12.77 24.57
N SER A 48 -16.05 12.74 23.96
CA SER A 48 -16.45 11.67 23.04
C SER A 48 -15.44 11.53 21.91
N TRP A 49 -15.16 10.29 21.49
CA TRP A 49 -14.28 10.00 20.35
C TRP A 49 -14.80 10.72 19.09
N ASP A 50 -14.04 11.68 18.58
CA ASP A 50 -14.39 12.41 17.35
C ASP A 50 -13.94 11.59 16.14
N ASP A 51 -14.85 10.75 15.64
CA ASP A 51 -14.65 9.94 14.45
C ASP A 51 -14.17 10.78 13.24
N LYS A 52 -14.63 12.02 13.12
CA LYS A 52 -14.24 12.91 12.02
C LYS A 52 -12.78 13.35 12.17
N ALA A 53 -12.36 13.71 13.37
CA ALA A 53 -10.95 14.03 13.65
C ALA A 53 -10.06 12.80 13.49
N TYR A 54 -10.51 11.63 13.94
CA TYR A 54 -9.80 10.36 13.78
C TYR A 54 -9.61 10.00 12.30
N LEU A 55 -10.67 10.04 11.49
CA LEU A 55 -10.59 9.78 10.06
C LEU A 55 -9.75 10.82 9.31
N ALA A 56 -9.84 12.10 9.67
CA ALA A 56 -9.00 13.15 9.09
C ALA A 56 -7.52 13.01 9.48
N SER A 57 -7.22 12.36 10.62
CA SER A 57 -5.85 12.06 11.05
C SER A 57 -5.27 10.81 10.37
N MET A 58 -6.10 9.98 9.73
CA MET A 58 -5.60 8.85 8.96
C MET A 58 -4.86 9.35 7.74
N ARG A 59 -3.56 9.04 7.69
CA ARG A 59 -2.79 9.25 6.46
C ARG A 59 -3.34 8.33 5.38
N PRO A 60 -3.44 8.80 4.11
CA PRO A 60 -3.78 7.92 3.00
C PRO A 60 -2.83 6.72 3.00
N ASP A 61 -3.40 5.52 2.87
CA ASP A 61 -2.61 4.31 2.70
C ASP A 61 -1.79 4.43 1.40
N PRO A 62 -0.44 4.40 1.47
CA PRO A 62 0.42 4.49 0.29
C PRO A 62 0.10 3.44 -0.78
N GLU A 63 -0.43 2.27 -0.40
CA GLU A 63 -0.85 1.26 -1.37
C GLU A 63 -2.11 1.69 -2.14
N THR A 64 -3.03 2.40 -1.50
CA THR A 64 -4.26 2.88 -2.12
C THR A 64 -3.94 3.94 -3.18
N GLU A 65 -3.00 4.84 -2.89
CA GLU A 65 -2.51 5.82 -3.86
C GLU A 65 -1.84 5.15 -5.06
N GLU A 66 -0.95 4.18 -4.83
CA GLU A 66 -0.30 3.42 -5.91
C GLU A 66 -1.31 2.68 -6.79
N ARG A 67 -2.35 2.08 -6.19
CA ARG A 67 -3.40 1.35 -6.90
C ARG A 67 -4.22 2.25 -7.83
N GLU A 68 -4.58 3.45 -7.40
CA GLU A 68 -5.31 4.39 -8.26
C GLU A 68 -4.39 4.93 -9.37
N GLN A 69 -3.14 5.26 -9.07
CA GLN A 69 -2.16 5.70 -10.08
C GLN A 69 -1.94 4.65 -11.18
N ILE A 70 -1.72 3.38 -10.82
CA ILE A 70 -1.53 2.33 -11.83
C ILE A 70 -2.80 2.06 -12.64
N LYS A 71 -3.98 2.21 -12.04
CA LYS A 71 -5.26 2.05 -12.74
C LYS A 71 -5.45 3.12 -13.81
N GLU A 72 -5.10 4.37 -13.52
CA GLU A 72 -5.11 5.45 -14.50
C GLU A 72 -4.07 5.26 -15.60
N ILE A 73 -2.83 4.89 -15.24
CA ILE A 73 -1.77 4.57 -16.21
C ILE A 73 -2.20 3.42 -17.12
N ARG A 74 -2.85 2.38 -16.60
CA ARG A 74 -3.39 1.27 -17.40
C ARG A 74 -4.53 1.72 -18.33
N ARG A 75 -5.37 2.66 -17.90
CA ARG A 75 -6.41 3.25 -18.75
C ARG A 75 -5.78 4.01 -19.92
N ALA A 76 -4.80 4.87 -19.65
CA ALA A 76 -4.06 5.60 -20.68
C ALA A 76 -3.32 4.63 -21.64
N HIS A 77 -2.73 3.56 -21.10
CA HIS A 77 -2.07 2.52 -21.90
C HIS A 77 -3.03 1.83 -22.85
N ARG A 78 -4.23 1.45 -22.39
CA ARG A 78 -5.29 0.88 -23.24
C ARG A 78 -5.81 1.85 -24.30
N ALA A 79 -5.67 3.16 -24.08
CA ALA A 79 -5.98 4.19 -25.05
C ALA A 79 -4.87 4.42 -26.09
N GLY A 80 -3.85 3.55 -26.15
CA GLY A 80 -2.78 3.59 -27.16
C GLY A 80 -1.52 4.34 -26.72
N LYS A 81 -1.42 4.74 -25.45
CA LYS A 81 -0.22 5.42 -24.92
C LYS A 81 0.81 4.39 -24.47
N HIS A 82 1.83 4.16 -25.30
CA HIS A 82 2.85 3.11 -25.04
C HIS A 82 4.26 3.66 -24.80
N THR A 83 4.40 4.95 -24.50
CA THR A 83 5.70 5.51 -24.08
C THR A 83 5.54 6.16 -22.71
N ILE A 84 6.60 6.15 -21.90
CA ILE A 84 6.60 6.79 -20.58
C ILE A 84 6.17 8.25 -20.73
N ARG A 85 6.73 8.97 -21.71
CA ARG A 85 6.35 10.37 -21.99
C ARG A 85 4.86 10.54 -22.28
N ALA A 86 4.30 9.73 -23.18
CA ALA A 86 2.88 9.83 -23.50
C ALA A 86 1.97 9.46 -22.32
N LEU A 87 2.41 8.55 -21.45
CA LEU A 87 1.69 8.19 -20.22
C LEU A 87 1.77 9.32 -19.17
N THR A 88 2.95 9.93 -19.01
CA THR A 88 3.15 11.13 -18.18
C THR A 88 2.24 12.26 -18.65
N ASP A 89 2.25 12.58 -19.95
CA ASP A 89 1.47 13.68 -20.53
C ASP A 89 -0.05 13.45 -20.36
N GLU A 90 -0.52 12.19 -20.45
CA GLU A 90 -1.94 11.83 -20.32
C GLU A 90 -2.41 11.82 -18.85
N THR A 91 -1.57 11.37 -17.92
CA THR A 91 -1.97 11.19 -16.51
C THR A 91 -1.61 12.37 -15.62
N GLY A 92 -0.69 13.24 -16.05
CA GLY A 92 -0.18 14.36 -15.24
C GLY A 92 0.79 13.94 -14.12
N TYR A 93 1.11 12.65 -13.99
CA TYR A 93 2.07 12.17 -13.00
C TYR A 93 3.52 12.47 -13.39
N PHE A 94 4.40 12.57 -12.40
CA PHE A 94 5.83 12.74 -12.64
C PHE A 94 6.42 11.56 -13.44
N THR A 95 7.29 11.86 -14.40
CA THR A 95 7.96 10.87 -15.26
C THR A 95 8.63 9.74 -14.48
N GLN A 96 9.30 10.07 -13.35
CA GLN A 96 9.93 9.06 -12.51
C GLN A 96 8.92 8.09 -11.90
N ARG A 97 7.75 8.59 -11.47
CA ARG A 97 6.68 7.76 -10.90
C ARG A 97 6.03 6.87 -11.95
N VAL A 98 5.72 7.42 -13.12
CA VAL A 98 5.19 6.64 -14.25
C VAL A 98 6.18 5.56 -14.66
N SER A 99 7.46 5.91 -14.80
CA SER A 99 8.54 4.95 -15.11
C SER A 99 8.60 3.81 -14.10
N TYR A 100 8.63 4.14 -12.80
CA TYR A 100 8.62 3.16 -11.72
C TYR A 100 7.42 2.21 -11.82
N LEU A 101 6.19 2.74 -11.94
CA LEU A 101 4.98 1.92 -11.96
C LEU A 101 4.88 1.06 -13.22
N VAL A 102 5.20 1.62 -14.39
CA VAL A 102 5.25 0.87 -15.66
C VAL A 102 6.20 -0.32 -15.55
N HIS A 103 7.37 -0.12 -14.97
CA HIS A 103 8.38 -1.18 -14.82
C HIS A 103 8.08 -2.16 -13.70
N LYS A 104 7.56 -1.71 -12.56
CA LYS A 104 7.12 -2.57 -11.45
C LYS A 104 6.06 -3.55 -11.93
N TYR A 105 5.06 -3.07 -12.67
CA TYR A 105 3.98 -3.87 -13.21
C TYR A 105 4.26 -4.48 -14.59
N SER A 106 5.51 -4.45 -15.05
CA SER A 106 5.97 -5.05 -16.32
C SER A 106 5.11 -4.69 -17.52
N MET A 107 4.66 -3.44 -17.59
CA MET A 107 3.79 -2.97 -18.67
C MET A 107 4.59 -2.92 -19.98
N PRO A 108 4.08 -3.54 -21.07
CA PRO A 108 4.68 -3.42 -22.39
C PRO A 108 4.70 -1.97 -22.87
N LEU A 109 5.84 -1.54 -23.42
CA LEU A 109 6.01 -0.22 -24.03
C LEU A 109 6.17 -0.36 -25.54
N ARG A 110 6.28 0.76 -26.25
CA ARG A 110 6.58 0.79 -27.69
C ARG A 110 7.90 0.11 -28.03
N ASN A 111 8.86 0.18 -27.10
CA ASN A 111 10.16 -0.46 -27.21
C ASN A 111 10.21 -1.64 -26.26
N GLU A 112 10.87 -2.72 -26.70
CA GLU A 112 11.23 -3.81 -25.80
C GLU A 112 12.24 -3.31 -24.77
N TYR A 113 12.26 -3.96 -23.61
CA TYR A 113 13.23 -3.66 -22.57
C TYR A 113 13.48 -4.89 -21.69
N TRP A 114 14.59 -4.84 -20.97
CA TRP A 114 15.02 -5.88 -20.05
C TRP A 114 14.82 -5.42 -18.61
N ARG A 115 14.35 -6.34 -17.77
CA ARG A 115 14.00 -6.10 -16.36
C ARG A 115 14.73 -7.12 -15.49
N ALA A 116 15.21 -6.65 -14.34
CA ALA A 116 15.81 -7.45 -13.29
C ALA A 116 15.10 -7.15 -11.97
N GLU A 117 14.51 -8.17 -11.35
CA GLU A 117 13.79 -8.07 -10.07
C GLU A 117 14.56 -8.84 -9.01
N LYS A 118 14.85 -8.21 -7.88
CA LYS A 118 15.66 -8.85 -6.84
C LYS A 118 14.89 -10.02 -6.21
N TYR A 119 15.57 -11.15 -6.08
CA TYR A 119 15.01 -12.40 -5.56
C TYR A 119 14.35 -12.25 -4.18
N ASP A 120 14.97 -11.47 -3.29
CA ASP A 120 14.55 -11.28 -1.90
C ASP A 120 13.73 -10.00 -1.66
N ASN A 121 13.63 -9.12 -2.67
CA ASN A 121 12.93 -7.85 -2.56
C ASN A 121 12.25 -7.47 -3.89
N PRO A 122 10.94 -7.76 -4.05
CA PRO A 122 10.22 -7.49 -5.30
C PRO A 122 10.04 -6.00 -5.61
N ASN A 123 10.30 -5.10 -4.65
CA ASN A 123 10.28 -3.66 -4.89
C ASN A 123 11.59 -3.14 -5.49
N GLU A 124 12.67 -3.93 -5.43
CA GLU A 124 13.96 -3.58 -6.01
C GLU A 124 14.02 -4.09 -7.46
N VAL A 125 13.60 -3.21 -8.38
CA VAL A 125 13.53 -3.49 -9.81
C VAL A 125 14.51 -2.59 -10.56
N ILE A 126 15.41 -3.21 -11.33
CA ILE A 126 16.33 -2.53 -12.23
C ILE A 126 15.85 -2.77 -13.67
N THR A 127 15.74 -1.72 -14.46
CA THR A 127 15.37 -1.83 -15.89
C THR A 127 16.42 -1.24 -16.81
N GLY A 128 16.54 -1.81 -18.01
CA GLY A 128 17.45 -1.37 -19.07
C GLY A 128 16.77 -1.48 -20.44
N GLN A 129 17.02 -0.53 -21.33
CA GLN A 129 16.48 -0.58 -22.70
C GLN A 129 17.05 -1.75 -23.51
N THR A 130 18.33 -2.07 -23.32
CA THR A 130 18.99 -3.21 -23.97
C THR A 130 19.54 -4.19 -22.93
N VAL A 131 19.87 -5.39 -23.38
CA VAL A 131 20.45 -6.41 -22.51
C VAL A 131 21.87 -6.05 -22.06
N GLU A 132 22.61 -5.31 -22.89
CA GLU A 132 23.92 -4.77 -22.58
C GLU A 132 23.82 -3.75 -21.45
N LEU A 133 22.88 -2.80 -21.56
CA LEU A 133 22.66 -1.79 -20.51
C LEU A 133 22.19 -2.43 -19.20
N LEU A 134 21.36 -3.47 -19.25
CA LEU A 134 20.98 -4.20 -18.04
C LEU A 134 22.18 -4.95 -17.45
N GLY A 135 23.00 -5.58 -18.29
CA GLY A 135 24.25 -6.24 -17.89
C GLY A 135 25.21 -5.28 -17.18
N ASP A 136 25.44 -4.10 -17.75
CA ASP A 136 26.29 -3.06 -17.16
C ASP A 136 25.80 -2.64 -15.76
N LYS A 137 24.48 -2.46 -15.60
CA LYS A 137 23.87 -2.12 -14.30
C LYS A 137 24.02 -3.22 -13.25
N LEU A 138 24.02 -4.48 -13.68
CA LEU A 138 24.15 -5.65 -12.80
C LEU A 138 25.60 -6.11 -12.63
N GLY A 139 26.55 -5.54 -13.36
CA GLY A 139 27.93 -6.02 -13.43
C GLY A 139 28.04 -7.44 -14.01
N ALA A 140 27.16 -7.81 -14.94
CA ALA A 140 27.06 -9.16 -15.48
C ALA A 140 27.15 -9.20 -17.02
N PRO A 141 27.76 -10.23 -17.61
CA PRO A 141 27.80 -10.40 -19.07
C PRO A 141 26.40 -10.53 -19.67
N SER A 142 26.17 -9.89 -20.82
CA SER A 142 24.88 -9.94 -21.54
C SER A 142 24.43 -11.36 -21.88
N GLN A 143 25.38 -12.27 -22.13
CA GLN A 143 25.10 -13.69 -22.39
C GLN A 143 24.45 -14.37 -21.19
N SER A 144 24.93 -14.09 -19.97
CA SER A 144 24.34 -14.61 -18.73
C SER A 144 22.92 -14.07 -18.51
N ILE A 145 22.69 -12.79 -18.83
CA ILE A 145 21.35 -12.17 -18.76
C ILE A 145 20.39 -12.86 -19.73
N ARG A 146 20.80 -13.09 -20.99
CA ARG A 146 19.98 -13.81 -21.98
C ARG A 146 19.65 -15.22 -21.53
N GLN A 147 20.66 -15.98 -21.09
CA GLN A 147 20.47 -17.36 -20.63
C GLN A 147 19.51 -17.44 -19.45
N ALA A 148 19.69 -16.58 -18.44
CA ALA A 148 18.84 -16.54 -17.26
C ALA A 148 17.38 -16.22 -17.58
N SER A 149 17.12 -15.32 -18.54
CA SER A 149 15.76 -15.02 -18.99
C SER A 149 15.05 -16.21 -19.64
N TYR A 150 15.77 -17.18 -20.22
CA TYR A 150 15.17 -18.40 -20.80
C TYR A 150 15.02 -19.52 -19.77
N SER A 151 15.96 -19.62 -18.83
CA SER A 151 16.00 -20.72 -17.86
C SER A 151 15.32 -20.40 -16.53
N ASN A 152 14.66 -19.24 -16.39
CA ASN A 152 14.22 -18.68 -15.11
C ASN A 152 15.35 -18.64 -14.06
N GLY A 153 16.59 -18.43 -14.53
CA GLY A 153 17.78 -18.36 -13.70
C GLY A 153 17.91 -17.02 -12.98
N ILE A 154 18.78 -16.99 -11.97
CA ILE A 154 19.09 -15.79 -11.19
C ILE A 154 20.49 -15.29 -11.61
N VAL A 155 20.62 -13.99 -11.86
CA VAL A 155 21.90 -13.32 -12.13
C VAL A 155 22.14 -12.25 -11.07
N CYS A 156 23.25 -12.34 -10.35
CA CYS A 156 23.61 -11.40 -9.28
C CYS A 156 22.49 -11.19 -8.23
N GLY A 157 21.68 -12.22 -7.96
CA GLY A 157 20.54 -12.12 -7.04
C GLY A 157 19.25 -11.58 -7.66
N TYR A 158 19.19 -11.35 -8.98
CA TYR A 158 18.01 -10.87 -9.69
C TYR A 158 17.43 -11.91 -10.66
N TYR A 159 16.11 -12.01 -10.68
CA TYR A 159 15.35 -12.64 -11.74
C TYR A 159 15.32 -11.74 -12.98
N ILE A 160 15.70 -12.30 -14.11
CA ILE A 160 15.76 -11.57 -15.38
C ILE A 160 14.53 -11.88 -16.22
N SER A 161 13.87 -10.84 -16.71
CA SER A 161 12.79 -10.97 -17.68
C SER A 161 12.93 -9.97 -18.84
N ARG A 162 12.60 -10.44 -20.04
CA ARG A 162 12.43 -9.57 -21.21
C ARG A 162 10.97 -9.18 -21.35
N VAL A 163 10.67 -7.90 -21.28
CA VAL A 163 9.31 -7.38 -21.48
C VAL A 163 9.11 -7.09 -22.96
N PRO A 164 8.13 -7.75 -23.62
CA PRO A 164 7.88 -7.54 -25.04
C PRO A 164 7.33 -6.14 -25.31
N LYS A 165 7.51 -5.66 -26.54
CA LYS A 165 6.85 -4.44 -27.02
C LYS A 165 5.36 -4.69 -27.32
N VAL A 166 4.57 -3.61 -27.28
CA VAL A 166 3.17 -3.59 -27.77
C VAL A 166 3.13 -3.68 -29.29
#